data_AF-A0A7V8IY91-F1
#
_entry.id   AF-A0A7V8IY91-F1
#
_cell.length_a   1.000
_cell.length_b   1.000
_cell.length_c   1.000
_cell.angle_alpha   90.00
_cell.angle_beta   90.00
_cell.angle_gamma   90.00
#
_symmetry.space_group_name_H-M   'P 1'
#
loop_
_entity.id
_entity.type
_entity.pdbx_description
1 polymer ?
#
loop_
_entity_poly.entity_id
_entity_poly.type
_entity_poly.pdbx_seq_one_letter_code
_entity_poly.pdbx_strand_id
1 'polypeptide(L)'
;MSLGRRQGPGVPLPNPLAFFPHSPRMPELPDLSVYLEHLDRRCTGRSLVGVRLASMFLLRSVDPPLDAFRGKTVRGFRRIGKRIVFCFDEGLFLV
;
A
#
# COMPACT_ATOMS: atom_id res chain seq x y z
N MET A 1 -63.83 11.08 -2.65
CA MET A 1 -63.25 12.22 -3.39
C MET A 1 -61.84 12.44 -2.88
N SER A 2 -60.88 12.46 -3.81
CA SER A 2 -59.43 12.34 -3.61
C SER A 2 -58.80 13.72 -3.35
N LEU A 3 -57.90 13.84 -2.36
CA LEU A 3 -56.94 14.94 -2.30
C LEU A 3 -55.52 14.36 -2.33
N GLY A 4 -54.95 14.34 -3.54
CA GLY A 4 -53.62 13.84 -3.82
C GLY A 4 -52.53 14.74 -3.24
N ARG A 5 -51.72 14.17 -2.35
CA ARG A 5 -50.42 14.75 -1.96
C ARG A 5 -49.49 14.69 -3.18
N ARG A 6 -49.16 15.85 -3.76
CA ARG A 6 -48.12 15.97 -4.79
C ARG A 6 -46.75 15.67 -4.16
N GLN A 7 -46.16 14.52 -4.50
CA GLN A 7 -44.73 14.28 -4.34
C GLN A 7 -44.01 15.03 -5.46
N GLY A 8 -43.15 16.00 -5.13
CA GLY A 8 -42.23 16.59 -6.10
C GLY A 8 -41.18 15.56 -6.54
N PRO A 9 -40.58 15.69 -7.73
CA PRO A 9 -39.52 14.78 -8.15
C PRO A 9 -38.33 15.00 -7.21
N GLY A 10 -38.02 13.99 -6.41
CA GLY A 10 -36.83 14.01 -5.56
C GLY A 10 -35.61 14.22 -6.46
N VAL A 11 -34.91 15.34 -6.27
CA VAL A 11 -33.57 15.52 -6.84
C VAL A 11 -32.73 14.40 -6.22
N PRO A 12 -32.22 13.44 -7.00
CA PRO A 12 -31.36 12.42 -6.42
C PRO A 12 -30.13 13.13 -5.89
N LEU A 13 -29.88 12.97 -4.58
CA LEU A 13 -28.62 13.41 -3.99
C LEU A 13 -27.50 12.77 -4.82
N PRO A 14 -26.51 13.54 -5.31
CA PRO A 14 -25.41 12.98 -6.07
C PRO A 14 -24.77 11.89 -5.23
N ASN A 15 -24.76 10.67 -5.75
CA ASN A 15 -24.15 9.53 -5.10
C ASN A 15 -22.69 9.92 -4.76
N PRO A 16 -22.29 9.99 -3.49
CA PRO A 16 -20.91 10.34 -3.12
C PRO A 16 -19.89 9.35 -3.70
N LEU A 17 -20.35 8.17 -4.08
CA LEU A 17 -19.56 7.11 -4.70
C LEU A 17 -19.39 7.26 -6.22
N ALA A 18 -20.08 8.21 -6.86
CA ALA A 18 -19.90 8.46 -8.29
C ALA A 18 -18.58 9.21 -8.61
N PHE A 19 -17.89 9.73 -7.59
CA PHE A 19 -16.61 10.42 -7.74
C PHE A 19 -15.39 9.51 -7.55
N PHE A 20 -15.58 8.25 -7.16
CA PHE A 20 -14.49 7.29 -6.98
C PHE A 20 -14.57 6.24 -8.09
N PRO A 21 -13.85 6.43 -9.22
CA PRO A 21 -13.73 5.41 -10.23
C PRO A 21 -12.83 4.30 -9.67
N HIS A 22 -13.36 3.38 -8.89
CA HIS A 22 -12.56 2.24 -8.45
C HIS A 22 -13.28 0.89 -8.41
N SER A 23 -12.62 -0.05 -9.07
CA SER A 23 -13.04 -1.44 -9.23
C SER A 23 -12.62 -2.23 -7.98
N PRO A 24 -13.45 -3.16 -7.46
CA PRO A 24 -13.27 -3.80 -6.15
C PRO A 24 -12.09 -4.79 -6.04
N ARG A 25 -11.10 -4.72 -6.96
CA ARG A 25 -9.89 -5.54 -6.92
C ARG A 25 -8.65 -4.67 -7.14
N MET A 26 -7.99 -4.37 -6.02
CA MET A 26 -6.64 -3.78 -5.81
C MET A 26 -6.62 -2.33 -5.34
N PRO A 27 -5.64 -1.92 -4.51
CA PRO A 27 -5.50 -0.55 -4.03
C PRO A 27 -5.22 0.43 -5.18
N GLU A 28 -5.80 1.61 -5.11
CA GLU A 28 -5.65 2.70 -6.08
C GLU A 28 -4.27 3.38 -5.94
N LEU A 29 -3.82 4.14 -6.96
CA LEU A 29 -2.54 4.88 -6.93
C LEU A 29 -2.34 5.78 -5.69
N PRO A 30 -3.40 6.41 -5.10
CA PRO A 30 -3.30 7.11 -3.82
C PRO A 30 -2.92 6.19 -2.65
N ASP A 31 -3.45 4.96 -2.58
CA ASP A 31 -3.25 4.07 -1.43
C ASP A 31 -1.79 3.69 -1.22
N LEU A 32 -1.10 3.28 -2.29
CA LEU A 32 0.30 2.85 -2.17
C LEU A 32 1.22 4.02 -1.84
N SER A 33 0.92 5.21 -2.35
CA SER A 33 1.73 6.41 -2.08
C SER A 33 1.59 6.83 -0.60
N VAL A 34 0.35 6.86 -0.10
CA VAL A 34 0.06 7.10 1.33
C VAL A 34 0.65 6.02 2.22
N TYR A 35 0.57 4.75 1.80
CA TYR A 35 1.17 3.64 2.55
C TYR A 35 2.70 3.74 2.61
N LEU A 36 3.36 4.13 1.52
CA LEU A 36 4.80 4.37 1.49
C LEU A 36 5.20 5.53 2.41
N GLU A 37 4.46 6.65 2.40
CA GLU A 37 4.70 7.77 3.32
C GLU A 37 4.58 7.32 4.78
N HIS A 38 3.56 6.51 5.05
CA HIS A 38 3.33 5.93 6.37
C HIS A 38 4.41 4.96 6.81
N LEU A 39 4.97 4.18 5.89
CA LEU A 39 6.13 3.32 6.16
C LEU A 39 7.37 4.16 6.42
N ASP A 40 7.63 5.17 5.60
CA ASP A 40 8.82 6.02 5.71
C ASP A 40 8.88 6.67 7.11
N ARG A 41 7.78 7.33 7.51
CA ARG A 41 7.66 7.98 8.82
C ARG A 41 7.85 7.03 10.02
N ARG A 42 7.58 5.73 9.86
CA ARG A 42 7.62 4.75 10.96
C ARG A 42 8.86 3.88 10.95
N CYS A 43 9.50 3.69 9.81
CA CYS A 43 10.50 2.64 9.63
C CYS A 43 11.86 3.20 9.17
N THR A 44 11.91 4.35 8.51
CA THR A 44 13.19 4.96 8.12
C THR A 44 14.04 5.26 9.36
N GLY A 45 15.35 4.98 9.27
CA GLY A 45 16.30 5.12 10.37
C GLY A 45 16.30 3.96 11.37
N ARG A 46 15.44 2.94 11.20
CA ARG A 46 15.42 1.75 12.07
C ARG A 46 16.22 0.60 11.47
N SER A 47 16.92 -0.15 12.32
CA SER A 47 17.67 -1.34 11.93
C SER A 47 16.78 -2.58 11.84
N LEU A 48 17.02 -3.42 10.83
CA LEU A 48 16.30 -4.68 10.66
C LEU A 48 16.83 -5.75 11.62
N VAL A 49 15.98 -6.22 12.53
CA VAL A 49 16.38 -7.25 13.52
C VAL A 49 16.28 -8.67 12.96
N GLY A 50 15.31 -8.91 12.07
CA GLY A 50 15.09 -10.20 11.43
C GLY A 50 13.87 -10.17 10.51
N VAL A 51 13.78 -11.18 9.64
CA VAL A 51 12.69 -11.33 8.68
C VAL A 51 11.98 -12.66 8.94
N ARG A 52 10.65 -12.61 9.01
CA ARG A 52 9.81 -13.81 9.04
C ARG A 52 9.16 -13.98 7.67
N LEU A 53 9.45 -15.09 7.00
CA LEU A 53 8.83 -15.41 5.71
C LEU A 53 7.45 -16.02 5.96
N ALA A 54 6.42 -15.43 5.34
CA ALA A 54 5.05 -15.93 5.46
C ALA A 54 4.83 -17.26 4.72
N SER A 55 5.68 -17.58 3.73
CA SER A 55 5.64 -18.81 2.96
C SER A 55 7.03 -19.17 2.46
N MET A 56 7.37 -20.47 2.48
CA MET A 56 8.64 -20.98 1.96
C MET A 56 8.82 -20.80 0.44
N PHE A 57 7.72 -20.58 -0.30
CA PHE A 57 7.75 -20.42 -1.75
C PHE A 57 8.09 -19.00 -2.22
N LEU A 58 8.23 -18.04 -1.29
CA LEU A 58 8.58 -16.65 -1.61
C LEU A 58 10.00 -16.53 -2.18
N LEU A 59 10.94 -17.34 -1.68
CA LEU A 59 12.33 -17.27 -2.08
C LEU A 59 12.66 -18.41 -3.04
N ARG A 60 12.63 -18.13 -4.35
CA ARG A 60 13.21 -19.07 -5.34
C ARG A 60 14.73 -18.89 -5.44
N SER A 61 15.19 -17.64 -5.43
CA SER A 61 16.60 -17.26 -5.35
C SER A 61 16.66 -15.83 -4.81
N VAL A 62 17.51 -15.60 -3.81
CA VAL A 62 17.77 -14.27 -3.25
C VAL A 62 19.27 -14.00 -3.29
N ASP A 63 19.63 -12.85 -3.82
CA ASP A 63 20.99 -12.34 -3.81
C ASP A 63 20.92 -10.85 -3.43
N PRO A 64 21.60 -10.42 -2.35
CA PRO A 64 22.33 -11.25 -1.37
C PRO A 64 21.41 -12.11 -0.49
N PRO A 65 21.94 -13.08 0.28
CA PRO A 65 21.14 -13.87 1.22
C PRO A 65 20.43 -12.98 2.25
N LEU A 66 19.27 -13.43 2.74
CA LEU A 66 18.40 -12.63 3.62
C LEU A 66 19.10 -12.17 4.92
N ASP A 67 20.07 -12.95 5.41
CA ASP A 67 20.86 -12.60 6.59
C ASP A 67 21.74 -11.36 6.38
N ALA A 68 22.11 -11.03 5.14
CA ALA A 68 22.89 -9.83 4.81
C ALA A 68 22.15 -8.52 5.18
N PHE A 69 20.84 -8.58 5.34
CA PHE A 69 20.02 -7.43 5.76
C PHE A 69 19.98 -7.24 7.28
N ARG A 70 20.47 -8.20 8.08
CA ARG A 70 20.42 -8.12 9.53
C ARG A 70 21.27 -6.96 10.04
N GLY A 71 20.68 -6.14 10.91
CA GLY A 71 21.29 -4.94 11.47
C GLY A 71 21.35 -3.74 10.51
N LYS A 72 21.04 -3.91 9.22
CA LYS A 72 21.06 -2.81 8.25
C LYS A 72 19.93 -1.83 8.51
N THR A 73 20.18 -0.54 8.29
CA THR A 73 19.21 0.52 8.55
C THR A 73 18.33 0.73 7.33
N VAL A 74 17.02 0.84 7.52
CA VAL A 74 16.12 1.28 6.45
C VAL A 74 16.39 2.74 6.13
N ARG A 75 16.73 3.01 4.88
CA ARG A 75 17.00 4.36 4.35
C ARG A 75 15.80 4.99 3.66
N GLY A 76 14.79 4.20 3.35
CA GLY A 76 13.53 4.66 2.78
C GLY A 76 12.82 3.57 1.99
N PHE A 77 11.81 3.98 1.25
CA PHE A 77 10.94 3.08 0.50
C PHE A 77 10.78 3.52 -0.95
N ARG A 78 10.64 2.54 -1.84
CA ARG A 78 10.35 2.78 -3.27
C ARG A 78 9.24 1.85 -3.75
N ARG A 79 8.76 2.10 -4.96
CA ARG A 79 7.74 1.29 -5.62
C ARG A 79 8.23 0.79 -6.96
N ILE A 80 8.01 -0.49 -7.24
CA ILE A 80 8.16 -1.07 -8.58
C ILE A 80 6.85 -1.77 -8.94
N GLY A 81 6.04 -1.14 -9.79
CA GLY A 81 4.70 -1.64 -10.09
C GLY A 81 3.88 -1.77 -8.80
N LYS A 82 3.41 -2.98 -8.46
CA LYS A 82 2.62 -3.22 -7.23
C LYS A 82 3.46 -3.64 -6.01
N ARG A 83 4.80 -3.60 -6.12
CA ARG A 83 5.72 -4.04 -5.08
C ARG A 83 6.30 -2.87 -4.31
N ILE A 84 6.46 -3.05 -3.00
CA ILE A 84 7.12 -2.11 -2.11
C ILE A 84 8.55 -2.56 -1.93
N VAL A 85 9.49 -1.64 -2.15
CA VAL A 85 10.92 -1.90 -2.01
C VAL A 85 11.41 -1.21 -0.75
N PHE A 86 11.98 -1.98 0.17
CA PHE A 86 12.75 -1.44 1.28
C PHE A 86 14.16 -1.15 0.76
N CYS A 87 14.64 0.07 0.99
CA CYS A 87 16.01 0.47 0.69
C CYS A 87 16.81 0.46 2.00
N PHE A 88 17.97 -0.18 2.00
CA PHE A 88 18.87 -0.26 3.14
C PHE A 88 20.21 0.42 2.84
N ASP A 89 21.10 0.47 3.84
CA ASP A 89 22.50 0.85 3.64
C ASP A 89 23.19 -0.04 2.58
N GLU A 90 24.33 0.44 2.06
CA GLU A 90 25.21 -0.30 1.14
C GLU A 90 24.53 -0.77 -0.16
N GLY A 91 23.45 -0.09 -0.57
CA GLY A 91 22.76 -0.40 -1.83
C GLY A 91 21.95 -1.70 -1.78
N LEU A 92 21.55 -2.14 -0.59
CA LEU A 92 20.74 -3.34 -0.40
C LEU A 92 19.24 -3.06 -0.57
N PHE A 93 18.53 -3.97 -1.24
CA PHE A 93 17.09 -3.83 -1.52
C PHE A 93 16.32 -5.11 -1.22
N LEU A 94 15.18 -4.98 -0.53
CA LEU A 94 14.22 -6.06 -0.31
C LEU A 94 12.89 -5.68 -0.99
N VAL A 95 12.39 -6.55 -1.88
CA VAL A 95 11.26 -6.29 -2.79
C VAL A 95 10.11 -7.27 -2.58
#